data_AF-A0A6G1SCM9-F1
#
_entry.id   AF-A0A6G1SCM9-F1
#
_cell.length_a   1.000
_cell.length_b   1.000
_cell.length_c   1.000
_cell.angle_alpha   90.00
_cell.angle_beta   90.00
_cell.angle_gamma   90.00
#
_symmetry.space_group_name_H-M   'P 1'
#
loop_
_entity.id
_entity.type
_entity.pdbx_description
1 polymer ?
#
loop_
_entity_poly.entity_id
_entity_poly.type
_entity_poly.pdbx_seq_one_letter_code
_entity_poly.pdbx_strand_id
1 'polypeptide(L)'
;YKNLDFGIDLDTRLALVGPNGAGKSTLLKLLYGDLIPTEGMIRKNSHLRIARYHQHLHELLDLDLSPLEYMMKSFPEIKEREEMRKIIGRYGLTGRQQVCP
;
A
#
# COMPACT_ATOMS: atom_id res chain seq x y z
N TYR A 1 -5.12 -19.36 10.50
CA TYR A 1 -5.77 -20.17 9.45
C TYR A 1 -5.36 -21.62 9.65
N LYS A 2 -6.18 -22.58 9.20
CA LYS A 2 -5.87 -24.01 9.20
C LYS A 2 -6.22 -24.56 7.82
N ASN A 3 -5.35 -25.39 7.23
CA ASN A 3 -5.54 -26.05 5.93
C ASN A 3 -6.08 -25.11 4.84
N LEU A 4 -5.40 -23.97 4.63
CA LEU A 4 -5.79 -22.97 3.64
C LEU A 4 -4.95 -23.14 2.37
N ASP A 5 -5.60 -23.46 1.25
CA ASP A 5 -5.03 -23.36 -0.08
C ASP A 5 -5.58 -22.12 -0.78
N PHE A 6 -4.70 -21.19 -1.14
CA PHE A 6 -5.09 -19.89 -1.67
C PHE A 6 -4.02 -19.36 -2.62
N GLY A 7 -4.44 -18.92 -3.81
CA GLY A 7 -3.59 -18.38 -4.87
C GLY A 7 -4.12 -17.06 -5.42
N ILE A 8 -3.21 -16.23 -5.90
CA ILE A 8 -3.51 -14.95 -6.57
C ILE A 8 -2.63 -14.88 -7.82
N ASP A 9 -3.27 -14.72 -8.97
CA ASP A 9 -2.62 -14.47 -10.26
C ASP A 9 -2.70 -12.99 -10.64
N LEU A 10 -1.93 -12.55 -11.63
CA LEU A 10 -1.76 -11.13 -12.00
C LEU A 10 -3.08 -10.39 -12.30
N ASP A 11 -4.08 -11.06 -12.85
CA ASP A 11 -5.38 -10.48 -13.20
C ASP A 11 -6.47 -10.70 -12.13
N THR A 12 -6.08 -11.23 -10.96
CA THR A 12 -7.02 -11.56 -9.90
C THR A 12 -7.56 -10.29 -9.26
N ARG A 13 -8.89 -10.15 -9.27
CA ARG A 13 -9.62 -9.18 -8.44
C ARG A 13 -10.29 -9.92 -7.29
N LEU A 14 -9.80 -9.69 -6.09
CA LEU A 14 -10.26 -10.38 -4.89
C LEU A 14 -10.84 -9.39 -3.88
N ALA A 15 -12.00 -9.73 -3.33
CA ALA A 15 -12.55 -9.09 -2.13
C ALA A 15 -12.58 -10.09 -0.98
N LEU A 16 -11.90 -9.76 0.12
CA LEU A 16 -11.93 -10.57 1.34
C LEU A 16 -13.01 -10.04 2.30
N VAL A 17 -14.11 -10.77 2.42
CA VAL A 17 -15.28 -10.39 3.22
C VAL A 17 -15.46 -11.30 4.43
N GLY A 18 -16.12 -10.80 5.47
CA GLY A 18 -16.40 -11.53 6.70
C GLY A 18 -16.50 -10.62 7.92
N PRO A 19 -16.95 -11.12 9.08
CA PRO A 19 -17.10 -10.30 10.29
C PRO A 19 -15.76 -9.80 10.82
N ASN A 20 -15.81 -8.79 11.70
CA ASN A 20 -14.63 -8.33 12.43
C ASN A 20 -14.10 -9.47 13.31
N GLY A 21 -12.76 -9.61 13.39
CA GLY A 21 -12.13 -10.72 14.09
C GLY A 21 -12.01 -12.02 13.30
N ALA A 22 -12.61 -12.14 12.11
CA ALA A 22 -12.51 -13.35 11.26
C ALA A 22 -11.09 -13.64 10.71
N GLY A 23 -10.09 -12.83 11.04
CA GLY A 23 -8.71 -13.02 10.60
C GLY A 23 -8.34 -12.39 9.26
N LYS A 24 -9.21 -11.57 8.66
CA LYS A 24 -8.95 -10.91 7.36
C LYS A 24 -7.61 -10.17 7.31
N SER A 25 -7.37 -9.31 8.30
CA SER A 25 -6.10 -8.58 8.43
C SER A 25 -4.92 -9.52 8.69
N THR A 26 -5.15 -10.67 9.33
CA THR A 26 -4.14 -11.72 9.53
C THR A 26 -3.76 -12.38 8.20
N LEU A 27 -4.73 -12.68 7.32
CA LEU A 27 -4.45 -13.22 5.98
C LEU A 27 -3.63 -12.24 5.16
N LEU A 28 -4.01 -10.96 5.16
CA LEU A 28 -3.26 -9.93 4.45
C LEU A 28 -1.82 -9.81 4.99
N LYS A 29 -1.62 -9.81 6.31
CA LYS A 29 -0.28 -9.80 6.92
C LYS A 29 0.56 -11.02 6.53
N LEU A 30 -0.04 -12.22 6.44
CA LEU A 30 0.63 -13.42 5.94
C LEU A 30 1.04 -13.24 4.46
N LEU A 31 0.14 -12.73 3.61
CA LEU A 31 0.43 -12.47 2.19
C LEU A 31 1.53 -11.43 1.98
N TYR A 32 1.63 -10.42 2.84
CA TYR A 32 2.68 -9.40 2.76
C TYR A 32 3.99 -9.86 3.39
N GLY A 33 3.95 -10.81 4.33
CA GLY A 33 5.12 -11.39 4.99
C GLY A 33 5.39 -10.79 6.38
N ASP A 34 4.52 -9.94 6.89
CA ASP A 34 4.58 -9.41 8.26
C ASP A 34 4.36 -10.52 9.31
N LEU A 35 3.71 -11.61 8.90
CA LEU A 35 3.52 -12.81 9.69
C LEU A 35 4.05 -14.02 8.95
N ILE A 36 4.65 -14.94 9.69
CA ILE A 36 5.11 -16.24 9.20
C ILE A 36 4.02 -17.28 9.51
N PRO A 37 3.64 -18.14 8.56
CA PRO A 37 2.70 -19.21 8.85
C PRO A 37 3.32 -20.18 9.88
N THR A 38 2.53 -20.60 10.86
CA THR A 38 2.98 -21.59 11.86
C THR A 38 3.31 -22.94 11.22
N GLU A 39 2.56 -23.31 10.17
CA GLU A 39 2.75 -24.52 9.39
C GLU A 39 2.50 -24.22 7.90
N GLY A 40 3.14 -24.98 7.01
CA GLY A 40 3.06 -24.77 5.57
C GLY A 40 4.00 -23.68 5.04
N MET A 41 3.70 -23.14 3.85
CA MET A 41 4.55 -22.13 3.21
C MET A 41 3.74 -21.15 2.36
N ILE A 42 4.30 -19.95 2.17
CA ILE A 42 3.79 -18.95 1.23
C ILE A 42 4.86 -18.72 0.17
N ARG A 43 4.54 -18.96 -1.09
CA ARG A 43 5.44 -18.75 -2.23
C ARG A 43 5.05 -17.48 -2.98
N LYS A 44 6.04 -16.68 -3.34
CA LYS A 44 5.88 -15.43 -4.11
C LYS A 44 6.93 -15.42 -5.22
N ASN A 45 6.63 -14.77 -6.33
CA ASN A 45 7.62 -14.53 -7.38
C ASN A 45 8.73 -13.61 -6.83
N SER A 46 9.99 -13.86 -7.20
CA SER A 46 11.16 -13.08 -6.75
C SER A 46 11.11 -11.60 -7.16
N HIS A 47 10.41 -11.27 -8.24
CA HIS A 47 10.25 -9.91 -8.75
C HIS A 47 8.91 -9.28 -8.36
N LEU A 48 8.11 -9.94 -7.51
CA LEU A 48 6.82 -9.41 -7.07
C LEU A 48 7.03 -8.14 -6.24
N ARG A 49 6.43 -7.03 -6.69
CA ARG A 49 6.33 -5.80 -5.90
C ARG A 49 4.92 -5.68 -5.34
N ILE A 50 4.81 -5.51 -4.03
CA ILE A 50 3.54 -5.36 -3.33
C ILE A 50 3.39 -3.89 -2.91
N ALA A 51 2.31 -3.25 -3.34
CA ALA A 51 1.87 -1.96 -2.81
C ALA A 51 0.71 -2.21 -1.82
N ARG A 52 0.73 -1.51 -0.68
CA ARG A 52 -0.26 -1.69 0.38
C ARG A 52 -0.83 -0.35 0.80
N TYR A 53 -2.15 -0.32 0.97
CA TYR A 53 -2.86 0.78 1.60
C TYR A 53 -3.43 0.30 2.94
N HIS A 54 -2.97 0.89 4.04
CA HIS A 54 -3.43 0.53 5.39
C HIS A 54 -4.59 1.41 5.84
N GLN A 55 -5.49 0.84 6.65
CA GLN A 55 -6.54 1.61 7.34
C GLN A 55 -5.96 2.74 8.22
N HIS A 56 -4.77 2.51 8.79
CA HIS A 56 -4.04 3.48 9.63
C HIS A 56 -2.92 4.21 8.89
N LEU A 57 -2.90 4.23 7.56
CA LEU A 57 -1.79 4.82 6.79
C LEU A 57 -1.54 6.29 7.14
N HIS A 58 -2.58 7.02 7.54
CA HIS A 58 -2.49 8.41 7.96
C HIS A 58 -1.61 8.64 9.20
N GLU A 59 -1.44 7.63 10.06
CA GLU A 59 -0.58 7.71 11.25
C GLU A 59 0.92 7.63 10.90
N LEU A 60 1.24 7.22 9.66
CA LEU A 60 2.62 7.12 9.16
C LEU A 60 3.02 8.33 8.29
N LEU A 61 2.10 9.26 8.05
CA LEU A 61 2.36 10.45 7.26
C LEU A 61 2.97 11.55 8.14
N ASP A 62 3.95 12.23 7.57
CA ASP A 62 4.54 13.43 8.16
C ASP A 62 3.59 14.61 7.86
N LEU A 63 2.76 14.95 8.85
CA LEU A 63 1.71 15.96 8.71
C LEU A 63 2.26 17.40 8.63
N ASP A 64 3.57 17.58 8.84
CA ASP A 64 4.24 18.87 8.67
C ASP A 64 4.63 19.12 7.20
N LEU A 65 4.60 18.09 6.35
CA LEU A 65 4.93 18.18 4.93
C LEU A 65 3.67 18.35 4.08
N SER A 66 3.72 19.27 3.12
CA SER A 66 2.70 19.28 2.08
C SER A 66 2.75 18.00 1.24
N PRO A 67 1.64 17.58 0.62
CA PRO A 67 1.63 16.37 -0.22
C PRO A 67 2.68 16.40 -1.34
N LEU A 68 2.97 17.58 -1.89
CA LEU A 68 4.02 17.73 -2.89
C LEU A 68 5.41 17.47 -2.30
N GLU A 69 5.71 18.04 -1.13
CA GLU A 69 7.01 17.86 -0.47
C GLU A 69 7.21 16.41 -0.02
N TYR A 70 6.16 15.80 0.56
CA TYR A 70 6.16 14.39 0.92
C TYR A 70 6.50 13.53 -0.30
N MET A 71 5.82 13.74 -1.42
CA MET A 71 6.05 12.94 -2.63
C MET A 71 7.42 13.19 -3.26
N MET A 72 7.92 14.43 -3.26
CA MET A 72 9.29 14.73 -3.72
C MET A 72 10.35 14.07 -2.83
N LYS A 73 10.12 13.98 -1.53
CA LYS A 73 11.00 13.28 -0.58
C LYS A 73 10.94 11.76 -0.78
N SER A 74 9.76 11.20 -1.04
CA SER A 74 9.55 9.76 -1.24
C SER A 74 10.07 9.24 -2.59
N PHE A 75 10.10 10.09 -3.62
CA PHE A 75 10.52 9.73 -4.98
C PHE A 75 11.61 10.69 -5.48
N PRO A 76 12.84 10.61 -4.91
CA PRO A 76 13.93 11.53 -5.20
C PRO A 76 14.44 11.44 -6.66
N GLU A 77 14.06 10.41 -7.41
CA GLU A 77 14.31 10.29 -8.84
C GLU A 77 13.56 11.35 -9.66
N ILE A 78 12.45 11.89 -9.15
CA ILE A 78 11.66 12.94 -9.79
C ILE A 78 12.15 14.30 -9.28
N LYS A 79 13.08 14.89 -10.03
CA LYS A 79 13.72 16.16 -9.64
C LYS A 79 12.84 17.38 -9.90
N GLU A 80 12.03 17.33 -10.95
CA GLU A 80 11.23 18.45 -11.39
C GLU A 80 9.93 18.56 -10.59
N ARG A 81 9.81 19.65 -9.82
CA ARG A 81 8.62 19.94 -9.00
C ARG A 81 7.33 19.94 -9.83
N GLU A 82 7.37 20.49 -11.04
CA GLU A 82 6.21 20.55 -11.91
C GLU A 82 5.80 19.17 -12.45
N GLU A 83 6.76 18.26 -12.63
CA GLU A 83 6.47 16.86 -12.96
C GLU A 83 5.74 16.17 -11.81
N MET A 84 6.22 16.35 -10.57
CA MET A 84 5.55 15.80 -9.39
C MET A 84 4.13 16.38 -9.21
N ARG A 85 3.94 17.68 -9.44
CA ARG A 85 2.62 18.34 -9.40
C ARG A 85 1.63 17.72 -10.39
N LYS A 86 2.10 17.36 -11.59
CA LYS A 86 1.27 16.65 -12.59
C LYS A 86 0.91 15.25 -12.14
N ILE A 87 1.84 14.53 -11.50
CA ILE A 87 1.61 13.17 -11.01
C ILE A 87 0.54 13.17 -9.91
N ILE A 88 0.74 13.95 -8.84
CA ILE A 88 -0.22 14.01 -7.72
C ILE A 88 -1.57 14.61 -8.16
N GLY A 89 -1.57 15.50 -9.16
CA GLY A 89 -2.77 16.04 -9.77
C GLY A 89 -3.67 14.98 -10.41
N ARG A 90 -3.11 13.92 -10.99
CA ARG A 90 -3.88 12.79 -11.55
C ARG A 90 -4.65 12.01 -10.47
N TYR A 91 -4.25 12.13 -9.21
CA TYR A 91 -4.91 11.52 -8.06
C TYR A 91 -5.86 12.49 -7.32
N GLY A 92 -6.13 13.67 -7.89
CA GLY A 92 -7.11 14.63 -7.36
C GLY A 92 -6.54 15.70 -6.43
N LEU A 93 -5.24 15.68 -6.11
CA LEU A 93 -4.59 16.72 -5.32
C LEU A 93 -4.23 17.90 -6.21
N THR A 94 -4.93 19.03 -6.10
CA THR A 94 -4.72 20.19 -6.99
C THR A 94 -4.62 21.52 -6.24
N GLY A 95 -4.05 22.54 -6.88
CA GLY A 95 -3.99 23.90 -6.34
C GLY A 95 -3.33 23.98 -4.97
N ARG A 96 -4.05 24.54 -3.99
CA ARG A 96 -3.57 24.72 -2.61
C ARG A 96 -3.36 23.40 -1.87
N GLN A 97 -4.13 22.36 -2.18
CA GLN A 97 -4.01 21.05 -1.53
C GLN A 97 -2.66 20.38 -1.77
N GLN A 98 -1.92 20.79 -2.80
CA GLN A 98 -0.59 20.25 -3.06
C GLN A 98 0.49 20.87 -2.17
N VAL A 99 0.28 22.09 -1.67
CA VAL A 99 1.33 22.93 -1.06
C VAL A 99 1.04 23.29 0.40
N CYS A 100 -0.18 23.04 0.87
CA CYS A 100 -0.51 23.13 2.29
C CYS A 100 -0.14 21.79 2.97
N PRO A 101 0.46 21.82 4.17
CA PRO A 101 0.47 20.69 5.09
C PRO A 101 -0.97 20.25 5.45
#